data_AF-A0A1A3NP80-F1
#
_entry.id   AF-A0A1A3NP80-F1
#
_cell.length_a   1.000
_cell.length_b   1.000
_cell.length_c   1.000
_cell.angle_alpha   90.00
_cell.angle_beta   90.00
_cell.angle_gamma   90.00
#
_symmetry.space_group_name_H-M   'P 1'
#
loop_
_entity.id
_entity.type
_entity.pdbx_description
1 polymer ?
#
loop_
_entity_poly.entity_id
_entity_poly.type
_entity_poly.pdbx_seq_one_letter_code
_entity_poly.pdbx_strand_id
1 'polypeptide(L)'
;MQVVGTEDYCGGGPDCDPVPAQMPVPAGAYIEGSSNLKCDTTGATEGQEDCHLLVVDRDQHKLYEIYHGSQSGENITAQAFFIWDLAKSYPETLRGDQCTSADAAGFPIAAMTPTADEVASGTINHAIRFILPNDRMKEGVYVRPATHAGGPTSSEPNAAPYGVRLRLRADFDDSHFSKSEKVVIAALKKYGMLLSDGGQVPLTFAADRTSTKKWSDLGITAQSFNGIGVDQFEVVELGNEVNLTYECVRNK
;
A
#
# COMPACT_ATOMS: atom_id res chain seq x y z
N MET A 1 -17.43 -10.85 -9.13
CA MET A 1 -18.25 -9.66 -9.40
C MET A 1 -17.63 -8.90 -10.57
N GLN A 2 -18.43 -8.18 -11.34
CA GLN A 2 -17.90 -7.30 -12.39
C GLN A 2 -17.50 -5.97 -11.76
N VAL A 3 -16.28 -5.51 -12.06
CA VAL A 3 -15.81 -4.16 -11.76
C VAL A 3 -16.16 -3.28 -12.95
N VAL A 4 -16.80 -2.14 -12.69
CA VAL A 4 -17.17 -1.13 -13.70
C VAL A 4 -16.58 0.21 -13.29
N GLY A 5 -16.12 0.99 -14.27
CA GLY A 5 -15.55 2.32 -14.01
C GLY A 5 -16.62 3.34 -13.65
N THR A 6 -16.25 4.32 -12.83
CA THR A 6 -17.02 5.56 -12.69
C THR A 6 -16.88 6.45 -13.94
N GLU A 7 -17.58 7.58 -13.98
CA GLU A 7 -17.48 8.55 -15.09
C GLU A 7 -16.03 9.03 -15.30
N ASP A 8 -15.32 9.32 -14.21
CA ASP A 8 -13.92 9.76 -14.21
C ASP A 8 -12.93 8.61 -14.03
N TYR A 9 -13.26 7.42 -14.57
CA TYR A 9 -12.42 6.23 -14.42
C TYR A 9 -10.98 6.49 -14.85
N CYS A 10 -10.05 6.23 -13.94
CA CYS A 10 -8.62 6.42 -14.11
C CYS A 10 -8.19 7.86 -14.47
N GLY A 11 -9.06 8.86 -14.29
CA GLY A 11 -8.83 10.21 -14.83
C GLY A 11 -8.66 10.23 -16.36
N GLY A 12 -9.14 9.20 -17.07
CA GLY A 12 -8.91 8.98 -18.49
C GLY A 12 -7.50 8.51 -18.86
N GLY A 13 -6.64 8.23 -17.87
CA GLY A 13 -5.26 7.80 -18.04
C GLY A 13 -5.07 6.31 -18.31
N PRO A 14 -3.87 5.90 -18.76
CA PRO A 14 -3.57 4.50 -19.05
C PRO A 14 -3.16 3.67 -17.81
N ASP A 15 -3.08 4.26 -16.62
CA ASP A 15 -2.56 3.63 -15.39
C ASP A 15 -3.35 2.39 -14.95
N CYS A 16 -4.66 2.40 -15.19
CA CYS A 16 -5.60 1.40 -14.73
C CYS A 16 -5.81 0.31 -15.77
N ASP A 17 -6.27 -0.85 -15.30
CA ASP A 17 -6.66 -1.94 -16.19
C ASP A 17 -8.03 -1.68 -16.82
N PRO A 18 -8.31 -2.17 -18.04
CA PRO A 18 -9.58 -1.92 -18.70
C PRO A 18 -10.77 -2.49 -17.91
N VAL A 19 -11.87 -1.75 -17.89
CA VAL A 19 -13.18 -2.16 -17.33
C VAL A 19 -14.26 -2.08 -18.42
N PRO A 20 -15.32 -2.92 -18.37
CA PRO A 20 -15.65 -3.86 -17.31
C PRO A 20 -14.70 -5.07 -17.22
N ALA A 21 -14.42 -5.53 -16.00
CA ALA A 21 -13.54 -6.67 -15.76
C ALA A 21 -14.05 -7.57 -14.62
N GLN A 22 -13.71 -8.86 -14.66
CA GLN A 22 -14.11 -9.80 -13.62
C GLN A 22 -13.09 -9.81 -12.47
N MET A 23 -13.58 -9.62 -11.24
CA MET A 23 -12.82 -9.76 -10.01
C MET A 23 -13.43 -10.87 -9.13
N PRO A 24 -12.63 -11.84 -8.65
CA PRO A 24 -13.10 -12.96 -7.84
C PRO A 24 -13.33 -12.56 -6.38
N VAL A 25 -14.25 -11.62 -6.16
CA VAL A 25 -14.58 -11.11 -4.82
C VAL A 25 -15.13 -12.24 -3.94
N PRO A 26 -14.45 -12.62 -2.84
CA PRO A 26 -14.88 -13.72 -1.99
C PRO A 26 -16.09 -13.34 -1.13
N ALA A 27 -16.83 -14.34 -0.66
CA ALA A 27 -17.88 -14.13 0.33
C ALA A 27 -17.29 -13.52 1.62
N GLY A 28 -17.97 -12.52 2.18
CA GLY A 28 -17.49 -11.82 3.37
C GLY A 28 -16.39 -10.79 3.11
N ALA A 29 -16.06 -10.51 1.84
CA ALA A 29 -15.22 -9.37 1.49
C ALA A 29 -15.83 -8.05 1.99
N TYR A 30 -14.97 -7.10 2.29
CA TYR A 30 -15.33 -5.76 2.74
C TYR A 30 -14.35 -4.76 2.15
N ILE A 31 -14.83 -3.52 2.04
CA ILE A 31 -14.02 -2.38 1.64
C ILE A 31 -13.41 -1.75 2.89
N GLU A 32 -12.22 -1.16 2.74
CA GLU A 32 -11.57 -0.36 3.78
C GLU A 32 -12.56 0.62 4.43
N GLY A 33 -12.49 0.74 5.77
CA GLY A 33 -13.39 1.60 6.52
C GLY A 33 -14.84 1.11 6.62
N SER A 34 -15.23 0.08 5.86
CA SER A 34 -16.60 -0.44 5.83
C SER A 34 -16.72 -1.82 6.45
N SER A 35 -17.96 -2.21 6.78
CA SER A 35 -18.32 -3.56 7.24
C SER A 35 -18.68 -4.51 6.10
N ASN A 36 -18.83 -3.99 4.88
CA ASN A 36 -19.24 -4.75 3.70
C ASN A 36 -18.68 -4.09 2.42
N LEU A 37 -19.22 -4.44 1.26
CA LEU A 37 -18.76 -3.93 -0.04
C LEU A 37 -19.31 -2.54 -0.41
N LYS A 38 -20.05 -1.86 0.47
CA LYS A 38 -20.49 -0.47 0.28
C LYS A 38 -19.60 0.46 1.06
N CYS A 39 -19.05 1.45 0.38
CA CYS A 39 -18.23 2.49 0.97
C CYS A 39 -18.72 3.86 0.51
N ASP A 40 -18.61 4.84 1.39
CA ASP A 40 -18.85 6.25 1.10
C ASP A 40 -17.56 6.89 0.59
N THR A 41 -17.41 6.98 -0.74
CA THR A 41 -16.24 7.56 -1.39
C THR A 41 -16.24 9.10 -1.38
N THR A 42 -17.15 9.75 -0.65
CA THR A 42 -17.21 11.22 -0.57
C THR A 42 -16.33 11.80 0.55
N GLY A 43 -15.81 10.95 1.43
CA GLY A 43 -15.06 11.37 2.62
C GLY A 43 -15.95 11.87 3.77
N ALA A 44 -17.28 11.80 3.63
CA ALA A 44 -18.21 12.24 4.68
C ALA A 44 -18.32 11.26 5.85
N THR A 45 -17.91 10.01 5.64
CA THR A 45 -17.91 8.95 6.67
C THR A 45 -16.49 8.70 7.17
N GLU A 46 -16.27 8.82 8.49
CA GLU A 46 -14.95 8.64 9.09
C GLU A 46 -14.35 7.26 8.74
N GLY A 47 -13.12 7.28 8.26
CA GLY A 47 -12.39 6.08 7.81
C GLY A 47 -12.80 5.56 6.44
N GLN A 48 -13.75 6.20 5.75
CA GLN A 48 -14.16 5.88 4.39
C GLN A 48 -13.88 7.09 3.48
N GLU A 49 -12.77 6.99 2.77
CA GLU A 49 -12.37 7.95 1.74
C GLU A 49 -11.83 7.15 0.56
N ASP A 50 -10.65 6.55 0.73
CA ASP A 50 -9.99 5.77 -0.32
C ASP A 50 -10.74 4.49 -0.71
N CYS A 51 -11.47 3.88 0.23
CA CYS A 51 -12.36 2.76 -0.04
C CYS A 51 -11.69 1.62 -0.85
N HIS A 52 -10.52 1.18 -0.39
CA HIS A 52 -9.78 0.12 -1.06
C HIS A 52 -10.45 -1.26 -0.95
N LEU A 53 -10.36 -2.05 -2.03
CA LEU A 53 -10.65 -3.49 -2.02
C LEU A 53 -9.47 -4.26 -2.61
N LEU A 54 -8.88 -5.14 -1.81
CA LEU A 54 -7.73 -5.96 -2.19
C LEU A 54 -8.14 -7.44 -2.22
N VAL A 55 -7.95 -8.11 -3.35
CA VAL A 55 -8.26 -9.54 -3.51
C VAL A 55 -7.11 -10.26 -4.18
N VAL A 56 -6.56 -11.25 -3.47
CA VAL A 56 -5.55 -12.17 -4.01
C VAL A 56 -6.24 -13.44 -4.49
N ASP A 57 -6.20 -13.68 -5.80
CA ASP A 57 -6.58 -14.94 -6.42
C ASP A 57 -5.35 -15.83 -6.54
N ARG A 58 -5.25 -16.81 -5.65
CA ARG A 58 -4.12 -17.74 -5.61
C ARG A 58 -4.16 -18.76 -6.75
N ASP A 59 -5.33 -19.10 -7.25
CA ASP A 59 -5.48 -20.10 -8.31
C ASP A 59 -5.09 -19.52 -9.67
N GLN A 60 -5.37 -18.23 -9.90
CA GLN A 60 -4.98 -17.52 -11.12
C GLN A 60 -3.67 -16.76 -11.01
N HIS A 61 -3.01 -16.77 -9.84
CA HIS A 61 -1.81 -15.98 -9.57
C HIS A 61 -2.02 -14.48 -9.87
N LYS A 62 -3.11 -13.91 -9.40
CA LYS A 62 -3.43 -12.49 -9.61
C LYS A 62 -3.74 -11.77 -8.30
N LEU A 63 -3.32 -10.52 -8.23
CA LEU A 63 -3.76 -9.58 -7.20
C LEU A 63 -4.59 -8.49 -7.87
N TYR A 64 -5.78 -8.25 -7.33
CA TYR A 64 -6.74 -7.26 -7.79
C TYR A 64 -6.86 -6.18 -6.73
N GLU A 65 -6.70 -4.93 -7.12
CA GLU A 65 -6.75 -3.78 -6.21
C GLU A 65 -7.66 -2.70 -6.80
N ILE A 66 -8.56 -2.18 -5.96
CA ILE A 66 -9.47 -1.09 -6.31
C ILE A 66 -9.16 0.10 -5.42
N TYR A 67 -9.21 1.30 -6.01
CA TYR A 67 -9.30 2.58 -5.31
C TYR A 67 -10.67 3.22 -5.59
N HIS A 68 -11.24 3.89 -4.57
CA HIS A 68 -12.57 4.47 -4.56
C HIS A 68 -13.64 3.47 -5.02
N GLY A 69 -13.68 2.31 -4.35
CA GLY A 69 -14.61 1.22 -4.63
C GLY A 69 -15.92 1.32 -3.85
N SER A 70 -17.05 0.98 -4.49
CA SER A 70 -18.31 0.74 -3.78
C SER A 70 -19.22 -0.20 -4.57
N GLN A 71 -20.00 -1.04 -3.89
CA GLN A 71 -20.95 -1.93 -4.55
C GLN A 71 -22.18 -1.16 -5.05
N SER A 72 -22.49 -1.33 -6.33
CA SER A 72 -23.70 -0.83 -6.98
C SER A 72 -24.41 -1.98 -7.72
N GLY A 73 -25.54 -2.41 -7.19
CA GLY A 73 -26.23 -3.62 -7.66
C GLY A 73 -25.35 -4.87 -7.52
N GLU A 74 -25.15 -5.59 -8.62
CA GLU A 74 -24.30 -6.80 -8.67
C GLU A 74 -22.82 -6.48 -8.98
N ASN A 75 -22.50 -5.21 -9.23
CA ASN A 75 -21.19 -4.75 -9.65
C ASN A 75 -20.46 -4.01 -8.52
N ILE A 76 -19.15 -3.88 -8.68
CA ILE A 76 -18.35 -2.90 -7.94
C ILE A 76 -18.07 -1.73 -8.88
N THR A 77 -18.51 -0.53 -8.52
CA THR A 77 -18.06 0.70 -9.18
C THR A 77 -16.72 1.10 -8.58
N ALA A 78 -15.76 1.48 -9.41
CA ALA A 78 -14.42 1.86 -9.00
C ALA A 78 -13.94 3.09 -9.78
N GLN A 79 -13.21 4.00 -9.12
CA GLN A 79 -12.50 5.07 -9.83
C GLN A 79 -11.23 4.54 -10.48
N ALA A 80 -10.53 3.59 -9.85
CA ALA A 80 -9.37 2.95 -10.43
C ALA A 80 -9.32 1.47 -10.05
N PHE A 81 -8.86 0.64 -10.99
CA PHE A 81 -8.76 -0.80 -10.84
C PHE A 81 -7.47 -1.32 -11.45
N PHE A 82 -6.79 -2.18 -10.71
CA PHE A 82 -5.45 -2.63 -11.01
C PHE A 82 -5.35 -4.14 -10.85
N ILE A 83 -4.71 -4.80 -11.83
CA ILE A 83 -4.43 -6.23 -11.84
C ILE A 83 -2.92 -6.42 -11.89
N TRP A 84 -2.39 -7.12 -10.90
CA TRP A 84 -1.01 -7.57 -10.83
C TRP A 84 -0.96 -9.06 -11.18
N ASP A 85 -0.04 -9.42 -12.07
CA ASP A 85 0.29 -10.81 -12.38
C ASP A 85 1.39 -11.27 -11.42
N LEU A 86 1.03 -12.13 -10.46
CA LEU A 86 1.93 -12.61 -9.41
C LEU A 86 2.94 -13.64 -9.93
N ALA A 87 2.81 -14.10 -11.18
CA ALA A 87 3.82 -14.92 -11.84
C ALA A 87 4.82 -14.09 -12.66
N LYS A 88 4.57 -12.78 -12.84
CA LYS A 88 5.46 -11.88 -13.58
C LYS A 88 6.59 -11.37 -12.69
N SER A 89 7.82 -11.42 -13.21
CA SER A 89 8.93 -10.63 -12.66
C SER A 89 8.81 -9.20 -13.20
N TYR A 90 8.54 -8.26 -12.32
CA TYR A 90 8.43 -6.85 -12.68
C TYR A 90 9.82 -6.18 -12.76
N PRO A 91 10.05 -5.25 -13.71
CA PRO A 91 11.24 -4.42 -13.74
C PRO A 91 11.19 -3.36 -12.62
N GLU A 92 12.24 -2.54 -12.48
CA GLU A 92 12.29 -1.42 -11.53
C GLU A 92 11.17 -0.38 -11.73
N THR A 93 10.54 -0.40 -12.90
CA THR A 93 9.43 0.47 -13.29
C THR A 93 8.07 -0.18 -13.10
N LEU A 94 7.98 -1.32 -12.40
CA LEU A 94 6.74 -2.01 -12.05
C LEU A 94 5.75 -2.13 -13.23
N ARG A 95 4.55 -1.56 -13.14
CA ARG A 95 3.55 -1.58 -14.23
C ARG A 95 3.82 -0.55 -15.32
N GLY A 96 4.73 0.39 -15.10
CA GLY A 96 5.15 1.42 -16.04
C GLY A 96 5.71 2.64 -15.33
N ASP A 97 6.49 3.44 -16.05
CA ASP A 97 6.98 4.73 -15.53
C ASP A 97 5.87 5.77 -15.51
N GLN A 98 5.87 6.60 -14.46
CA GLN A 98 4.82 7.59 -14.19
C GLN A 98 3.43 6.95 -13.99
N CYS A 99 3.36 5.63 -13.81
CA CYS A 99 2.09 4.93 -13.60
C CYS A 99 1.84 4.74 -12.11
N THR A 100 0.68 5.22 -11.66
CA THR A 100 0.21 4.99 -10.29
C THR A 100 -0.30 3.55 -10.11
N SER A 101 -0.83 3.23 -8.93
CA SER A 101 -1.58 2.02 -8.63
C SER A 101 -2.70 2.35 -7.63
N ALA A 102 -3.23 1.36 -6.91
CA ALA A 102 -4.08 1.66 -5.76
C ALA A 102 -3.27 2.38 -4.66
N ASP A 103 -1.94 2.21 -4.65
CA ASP A 103 -0.99 2.96 -3.85
C ASP A 103 -0.41 4.14 -4.67
N ALA A 104 -0.28 5.32 -4.04
CA ALA A 104 0.17 6.53 -4.72
C ALA A 104 1.60 6.46 -5.31
N ALA A 105 2.50 5.67 -4.70
CA ALA A 105 3.86 5.46 -5.21
C ALA A 105 3.94 4.45 -6.36
N GLY A 106 2.81 3.81 -6.70
CA GLY A 106 2.72 2.80 -7.75
C GLY A 106 3.00 1.36 -7.29
N PHE A 107 2.96 1.08 -5.99
CA PHE A 107 3.21 -0.23 -5.42
C PHE A 107 1.95 -1.13 -5.29
N PRO A 108 2.10 -2.47 -5.35
CA PRO A 108 1.02 -3.37 -4.93
C PRO A 108 0.81 -3.32 -3.40
N ILE A 109 -0.33 -2.80 -2.93
CA ILE A 109 -0.64 -2.62 -1.50
C ILE A 109 -0.61 -3.96 -0.76
N ALA A 110 -1.32 -4.97 -1.27
CA ALA A 110 -1.48 -6.24 -0.57
C ALA A 110 -0.16 -6.99 -0.38
N ALA A 111 0.80 -6.82 -1.28
CA ALA A 111 2.10 -7.46 -1.21
C ALA A 111 3.05 -6.81 -0.18
N MET A 112 2.72 -5.62 0.31
CA MET A 112 3.58 -4.81 1.19
C MET A 112 2.94 -4.53 2.55
N THR A 113 1.74 -5.07 2.80
CA THR A 113 1.03 -4.95 4.07
C THR A 113 1.11 -6.28 4.83
N PRO A 114 1.86 -6.35 5.95
CA PRO A 114 1.91 -7.54 6.77
C PRO A 114 0.53 -8.02 7.20
N THR A 115 0.33 -9.33 7.25
CA THR A 115 -0.87 -9.95 7.81
C THR A 115 -0.64 -10.46 9.24
N ALA A 116 -1.72 -10.57 10.03
CA ALA A 116 -1.64 -11.14 11.36
C ALA A 116 -1.16 -12.60 11.33
N ASP A 117 -1.52 -13.34 10.27
CA ASP A 117 -1.09 -14.72 10.07
C ASP A 117 0.43 -14.82 9.83
N GLU A 118 1.04 -13.91 9.07
CA GLU A 118 2.50 -13.87 8.87
C GLU A 118 3.23 -13.56 10.17
N VAL A 119 2.78 -12.56 10.93
CA VAL A 119 3.39 -12.24 12.23
C VAL A 119 3.30 -13.43 13.19
N ALA A 120 2.14 -14.08 13.25
CA ALA A 120 1.94 -15.26 14.07
C ALA A 120 2.80 -16.46 13.64
N SER A 121 3.14 -16.57 12.35
CA SER A 121 4.05 -17.59 11.83
C SER A 121 5.50 -17.38 12.27
N GLY A 122 5.85 -16.17 12.72
CA GLY A 122 7.17 -15.81 13.21
C GLY A 122 8.08 -15.12 12.19
N THR A 123 7.62 -14.93 10.94
CA THR A 123 8.40 -14.25 9.90
C THR A 123 7.53 -13.43 8.96
N ILE A 124 7.98 -12.22 8.65
CA ILE A 124 7.55 -11.44 7.48
C ILE A 124 8.74 -11.40 6.51
N ASN A 125 8.54 -11.83 5.27
CA ASN A 125 9.62 -12.04 4.29
C ASN A 125 9.66 -11.00 3.16
N HIS A 126 9.12 -9.81 3.41
CA HIS A 126 9.05 -8.72 2.44
C HIS A 126 9.28 -7.36 3.12
N ALA A 127 9.52 -6.34 2.32
CA ALA A 127 9.56 -4.95 2.79
C ALA A 127 8.14 -4.46 3.10
N ILE A 128 8.03 -3.57 4.09
CA ILE A 128 6.74 -3.06 4.57
C ILE A 128 6.44 -1.72 3.89
N ARG A 129 5.21 -1.47 3.43
CA ARG A 129 4.82 -0.11 3.01
C ARG A 129 4.64 0.78 4.23
N PHE A 130 5.03 2.03 4.14
CA PHE A 130 4.70 3.03 5.17
C PHE A 130 4.25 4.34 4.53
N ILE A 131 3.52 5.13 5.31
CA ILE A 131 2.93 6.40 4.88
C ILE A 131 3.40 7.55 5.78
N LEU A 132 3.31 8.78 5.29
CA LEU A 132 3.63 9.98 6.08
C LEU A 132 2.63 11.10 5.78
N PRO A 133 2.48 12.10 6.65
CA PRO A 133 1.71 13.29 6.31
C PRO A 133 2.31 13.98 5.07
N ASN A 134 1.45 14.50 4.18
CA ASN A 134 1.90 15.08 2.90
C ASN A 134 2.91 16.23 3.08
N ASP A 135 2.81 17.00 4.16
CA ASP A 135 3.73 18.10 4.49
C ASP A 135 5.13 17.63 4.96
N ARG A 136 5.30 16.33 5.19
CA ARG A 136 6.58 15.68 5.57
C ARG A 136 7.27 14.99 4.39
N MET A 137 6.63 14.95 3.23
CA MET A 137 7.12 14.27 2.03
C MET A 137 7.47 15.27 0.93
N LYS A 138 8.51 14.96 0.16
CA LYS A 138 9.02 15.83 -0.90
C LYS A 138 8.04 15.93 -2.06
N GLU A 139 7.72 17.15 -2.47
CA GLU A 139 6.80 17.40 -3.58
C GLU A 139 7.42 17.13 -4.97
N GLY A 140 6.58 16.71 -5.93
CA GLY A 140 6.90 16.70 -7.36
C GLY A 140 7.93 15.66 -7.84
N VAL A 141 8.44 14.79 -6.96
CA VAL A 141 9.44 13.77 -7.31
C VAL A 141 9.20 12.44 -6.60
N TYR A 142 9.76 11.37 -7.18
CA TYR A 142 9.88 10.05 -6.54
C TYR A 142 11.25 9.45 -6.82
N VAL A 143 11.62 8.41 -6.07
CA VAL A 143 12.83 7.60 -6.31
C VAL A 143 12.44 6.14 -6.48
N ARG A 144 13.25 5.36 -7.21
CA ARG A 144 13.03 3.91 -7.34
C ARG A 144 13.07 3.23 -5.96
N PRO A 145 12.24 2.20 -5.72
CA PRO A 145 11.41 1.48 -6.68
C PRO A 145 10.02 2.09 -6.97
N ALA A 146 9.68 3.27 -6.43
CA ALA A 146 8.43 3.92 -6.81
C ALA A 146 8.43 4.27 -8.30
N THR A 147 7.23 4.31 -8.88
CA THR A 147 7.00 4.68 -10.28
C THR A 147 6.17 5.94 -10.43
N HIS A 148 5.65 6.44 -9.32
CA HIS A 148 4.73 7.57 -9.29
C HIS A 148 4.83 8.29 -7.94
N ALA A 149 4.18 9.44 -7.83
CA ALA A 149 4.03 10.21 -6.61
C ALA A 149 2.63 10.84 -6.57
N GLY A 150 2.01 10.87 -5.38
CA GLY A 150 0.72 11.52 -5.14
C GLY A 150 0.83 13.02 -4.82
N GLY A 151 0.12 13.46 -3.77
CA GLY A 151 0.07 14.86 -3.32
C GLY A 151 0.96 15.32 -2.13
N PRO A 152 2.23 14.89 -1.97
CA PRO A 152 3.17 15.54 -1.06
C PRO A 152 3.31 17.05 -1.30
N THR A 153 3.68 17.81 -0.26
CA THR A 153 3.74 19.30 -0.32
C THR A 153 4.99 19.92 0.29
N SER A 154 5.97 19.12 0.74
CA SER A 154 7.20 19.66 1.31
C SER A 154 8.18 20.10 0.21
N SER A 155 8.61 21.36 0.27
CA SER A 155 9.66 21.91 -0.58
C SER A 155 11.06 21.84 0.06
N GLU A 156 11.18 21.23 1.25
CA GLU A 156 12.46 21.04 1.93
C GLU A 156 13.38 20.14 1.09
N PRO A 157 14.62 20.56 0.78
CA PRO A 157 15.50 19.80 -0.12
C PRO A 157 15.80 18.37 0.33
N ASN A 158 15.76 18.13 1.65
CA ASN A 158 16.02 16.85 2.29
C ASN A 158 14.76 16.12 2.76
N ALA A 159 13.56 16.58 2.37
CA ALA A 159 12.33 15.83 2.62
C ALA A 159 12.39 14.45 1.95
N ALA A 160 11.72 13.46 2.54
CA ALA A 160 11.68 12.11 2.02
C ALA A 160 10.82 12.04 0.75
N PRO A 161 11.35 11.63 -0.41
CA PRO A 161 10.55 11.39 -1.61
C PRO A 161 9.85 10.03 -1.55
N TYR A 162 8.72 9.87 -2.25
CA TYR A 162 8.12 8.55 -2.45
C TYR A 162 9.13 7.54 -2.98
N GLY A 163 8.99 6.29 -2.54
CA GLY A 163 9.89 5.19 -2.87
C GLY A 163 11.16 5.13 -2.04
N VAL A 164 11.47 6.13 -1.19
CA VAL A 164 12.64 6.03 -0.32
C VAL A 164 12.53 4.79 0.59
N ARG A 165 13.64 4.05 0.68
CA ARG A 165 13.74 2.86 1.53
C ARG A 165 14.43 3.17 2.84
N LEU A 166 13.68 3.07 3.93
CA LEU A 166 14.18 3.17 5.29
C LEU A 166 14.39 1.77 5.86
N ARG A 167 15.52 1.51 6.51
CA ARG A 167 15.78 0.25 7.20
C ARG A 167 16.08 0.53 8.67
N LEU A 168 15.45 -0.21 9.56
CA LEU A 168 15.73 -0.08 10.99
C LEU A 168 17.16 -0.56 11.24
N ARG A 169 17.97 0.19 11.99
CA ARG A 169 19.37 -0.18 12.22
C ARG A 169 19.47 -1.57 12.86
N ALA A 170 20.51 -2.30 12.47
CA ALA A 170 20.77 -3.63 12.99
C ALA A 170 21.01 -3.64 14.52
N ASP A 171 21.53 -2.54 15.07
CA ASP A 171 21.84 -2.36 16.49
C ASP A 171 20.66 -1.83 17.34
N PHE A 172 19.49 -1.60 16.74
CA PHE A 172 18.30 -1.16 17.47
C PHE A 172 17.94 -2.17 18.58
N ASP A 173 17.88 -1.70 19.83
CA ASP A 173 17.49 -2.51 20.99
C ASP A 173 15.99 -2.77 20.98
N ASP A 174 15.62 -4.01 20.65
CA ASP A 174 14.24 -4.47 20.65
C ASP A 174 13.90 -5.31 21.89
N SER A 175 14.76 -5.37 22.90
CA SER A 175 14.63 -6.26 24.05
C SER A 175 13.29 -6.11 24.77
N HIS A 176 12.76 -4.88 24.85
CA HIS A 176 11.50 -4.52 25.48
C HIS A 176 10.24 -4.87 24.68
N PHE A 177 10.36 -5.23 23.41
CA PHE A 177 9.21 -5.58 22.57
C PHE A 177 8.76 -7.02 22.78
N SER A 178 7.47 -7.25 22.59
CA SER A 178 6.85 -8.58 22.64
C SER A 178 7.40 -9.48 21.53
N LYS A 179 7.12 -10.79 21.65
CA LYS A 179 7.53 -11.77 20.63
C LYS A 179 6.95 -11.43 19.24
N SER A 180 5.70 -11.00 19.18
CA SER A 180 5.03 -10.65 17.91
C SER A 180 5.61 -9.37 17.31
N GLU A 181 5.84 -8.34 18.13
CA GLU A 181 6.46 -7.08 17.67
C GLU A 181 7.88 -7.29 17.16
N LYS A 182 8.65 -8.19 17.79
CA LYS A 182 9.99 -8.58 17.33
C LYS A 182 9.99 -9.19 15.92
N VAL A 183 8.91 -9.83 15.48
CA VAL A 183 8.79 -10.32 14.10
C VAL A 183 8.73 -9.17 13.10
N VAL A 184 7.94 -8.14 13.40
CA VAL A 184 7.84 -6.91 12.59
C VAL A 184 9.17 -6.17 12.59
N ILE A 185 9.79 -6.00 13.77
CA ILE A 185 11.10 -5.35 13.92
C ILE A 185 12.18 -6.11 13.14
N ALA A 186 12.19 -7.44 13.17
CA ALA A 186 13.12 -8.24 12.37
C ALA A 186 12.92 -8.00 10.86
N ALA A 187 11.69 -7.83 10.40
CA ALA A 187 11.41 -7.47 9.01
C ALA A 187 11.88 -6.06 8.67
N LEU A 188 11.66 -5.07 9.54
CA LEU A 188 12.17 -3.71 9.38
C LEU A 188 13.70 -3.65 9.37
N LYS A 189 14.38 -4.49 10.17
CA LYS A 189 15.85 -4.63 10.18
C LYS A 189 16.39 -5.29 8.91
N LYS A 190 15.67 -6.28 8.38
CA LYS A 190 16.14 -7.09 7.24
C LYS A 190 15.75 -6.52 5.88
N TYR A 191 14.48 -6.20 5.71
CA TYR A 191 13.89 -5.74 4.45
C TYR A 191 13.63 -4.24 4.43
N GLY A 192 13.48 -3.61 5.59
CA GLY A 192 13.11 -2.20 5.68
C GLY A 192 11.67 -1.94 5.26
N MET A 193 11.39 -0.67 5.00
CA MET A 193 10.09 -0.16 4.61
C MET A 193 10.23 0.91 3.52
N LEU A 194 9.22 1.00 2.65
CA LEU A 194 9.20 1.88 1.49
C LEU A 194 8.10 2.93 1.64
N LEU A 195 8.46 4.20 1.42
CA LEU A 195 7.50 5.30 1.50
C LEU A 195 6.54 5.20 0.32
N SER A 196 5.26 5.01 0.59
CA SER A 196 4.29 4.54 -0.40
C SER A 196 3.09 5.47 -0.59
N ASP A 197 2.58 6.07 0.49
CA ASP A 197 1.43 6.99 0.39
C ASP A 197 1.40 8.10 1.45
N GLY A 198 0.41 8.97 1.35
CA GLY A 198 0.06 9.99 2.32
C GLY A 198 -0.84 9.44 3.42
N GLY A 199 -0.61 9.88 4.66
CA GLY A 199 -1.50 9.58 5.77
C GLY A 199 -0.89 9.84 7.15
N GLN A 200 -1.64 9.53 8.20
CA GLN A 200 -1.31 9.97 9.56
C GLN A 200 -0.63 8.89 10.43
N VAL A 201 -0.76 7.61 10.06
CA VAL A 201 -0.24 6.48 10.85
C VAL A 201 0.82 5.75 10.00
N PRO A 202 2.13 5.85 10.34
CA PRO A 202 3.17 5.40 9.42
C PRO A 202 3.07 3.93 9.01
N LEU A 203 2.89 3.02 9.97
CA LEU A 203 2.77 1.60 9.69
C LEU A 203 1.30 1.21 9.57
N THR A 204 0.90 0.82 8.36
CA THR A 204 -0.43 0.29 8.05
C THR A 204 -0.31 -1.17 7.63
N PHE A 205 -1.06 -2.04 8.31
CA PHE A 205 -1.05 -3.50 8.08
C PHE A 205 -2.40 -3.96 7.53
N ALA A 206 -2.43 -5.18 6.98
CA ALA A 206 -3.68 -5.74 6.49
C ALA A 206 -4.69 -5.91 7.63
N ALA A 207 -5.95 -5.52 7.39
CA ALA A 207 -7.02 -5.79 8.34
C ALA A 207 -7.16 -7.31 8.56
N ASP A 208 -7.29 -7.73 9.82
CA ASP A 208 -7.25 -9.13 10.23
C ASP A 208 -8.61 -9.85 10.16
N ARG A 209 -9.66 -9.22 9.63
CA ARG A 209 -11.01 -9.80 9.67
C ARG A 209 -11.08 -11.13 8.90
N THR A 210 -10.38 -11.24 7.79
CA THR A 210 -10.24 -12.48 6.99
C THR A 210 -9.04 -13.34 7.39
N SER A 211 -8.16 -12.86 8.28
CA SER A 211 -7.04 -13.64 8.81
C SER A 211 -7.48 -14.68 9.84
N THR A 212 -6.71 -15.76 9.96
CA THR A 212 -6.94 -16.77 11.01
C THR A 212 -6.58 -16.21 12.40
N LYS A 213 -5.49 -15.46 12.47
CA LYS A 213 -5.00 -14.76 13.67
C LYS A 213 -5.48 -13.32 13.68
N LYS A 214 -5.65 -12.79 14.89
CA LYS A 214 -6.06 -11.40 15.10
C LYS A 214 -4.92 -10.58 15.67
N TRP A 215 -4.83 -9.32 15.29
CA TRP A 215 -3.86 -8.37 15.83
C TRP A 215 -3.99 -8.23 17.35
N SER A 216 -5.22 -8.29 17.87
CA SER A 216 -5.51 -8.30 19.30
C SER A 216 -4.85 -9.47 20.03
N ASP A 217 -4.83 -10.66 19.43
CA ASP A 217 -4.22 -11.86 20.02
C ASP A 217 -2.69 -11.78 20.02
N LEU A 218 -2.13 -10.99 19.10
CA LEU A 218 -0.70 -10.74 18.96
C LEU A 218 -0.22 -9.57 19.82
N GLY A 219 -1.14 -8.82 20.45
CA GLY A 219 -0.84 -7.62 21.22
C GLY A 219 -0.36 -6.44 20.37
N ILE A 220 -0.62 -6.45 19.06
CA ILE A 220 -0.21 -5.38 18.15
C ILE A 220 -1.35 -4.38 18.01
N THR A 221 -1.02 -3.11 18.20
CA THR A 221 -1.94 -1.98 18.03
C THR A 221 -1.31 -0.91 17.16
N ALA A 222 -2.09 0.10 16.75
CA ALA A 222 -1.56 1.27 16.06
C ALA A 222 -0.46 2.03 16.84
N GLN A 223 -0.32 1.77 18.15
CA GLN A 223 0.65 2.45 19.02
C GLN A 223 1.90 1.60 19.31
N SER A 224 1.94 0.34 18.88
CA SER A 224 3.01 -0.63 19.23
C SER A 224 4.41 -0.16 18.88
N PHE A 225 4.57 0.66 17.84
CA PHE A 225 5.88 1.08 17.34
C PHE A 225 6.18 2.57 17.49
N ASN A 226 5.35 3.33 18.21
CA ASN A 226 5.52 4.78 18.35
C ASN A 226 6.81 5.20 19.07
N GLY A 227 7.42 4.30 19.83
CA GLY A 227 8.70 4.54 20.49
C GLY A 227 9.91 4.46 19.53
N ILE A 228 9.73 3.99 18.29
CA ILE A 228 10.81 3.88 17.32
C ILE A 228 10.93 5.21 16.56
N GLY A 229 11.89 6.04 16.96
CA GLY A 229 12.19 7.29 16.29
C GLY A 229 12.76 7.10 14.89
N VAL A 230 12.53 8.08 14.00
CA VAL A 230 13.09 8.08 12.63
C VAL A 230 14.63 8.06 12.63
N ASP A 231 15.25 8.58 13.68
CA ASP A 231 16.70 8.56 13.91
C ASP A 231 17.24 7.14 14.14
N GLN A 232 16.39 6.14 14.34
CA GLN A 232 16.75 4.72 14.43
C GLN A 232 16.78 4.03 13.07
N PHE A 233 16.42 4.73 12.00
CA PHE A 233 16.43 4.22 10.64
C PHE A 233 17.61 4.79 9.85
N GLU A 234 18.06 4.01 8.87
CA GLU A 234 19.01 4.41 7.84
C GLU A 234 18.32 4.43 6.48
N VAL A 235 18.75 5.36 5.61
CA VAL A 235 18.35 5.36 4.20
C VAL A 235 19.29 4.43 3.46
N VAL A 236 18.77 3.31 2.97
CA VAL A 236 19.63 2.26 2.38
C VAL A 236 19.79 2.40 0.87
N GLU A 237 18.82 3.03 0.21
CA GLU A 237 18.75 3.18 -1.25
C GLU A 237 18.02 4.51 -1.55
N LEU A 238 18.78 5.60 -1.72
CA LEU A 238 18.26 6.87 -2.25
C LEU A 238 18.76 6.98 -3.69
N GLY A 239 17.99 6.45 -4.63
CA GLY A 239 18.26 6.56 -6.06
C GLY A 239 18.17 8.01 -6.57
N ASN A 240 18.29 8.20 -7.88
CA ASN A 240 18.07 9.51 -8.48
C ASN A 240 16.59 9.92 -8.37
N GLU A 241 16.35 11.20 -8.09
CA GLU A 241 15.01 11.79 -8.13
C GLU A 241 14.50 11.81 -9.57
N VAL A 242 13.29 11.31 -9.75
CA VAL A 242 12.53 11.33 -11.00
C VAL A 242 11.41 12.33 -10.84
N ASN A 243 11.35 13.33 -11.73
CA ASN A 243 10.26 14.31 -11.73
C ASN A 243 8.95 13.63 -12.09
N LEU A 244 7.90 13.94 -11.32
CA LEU A 244 6.54 13.52 -11.61
C LEU A 244 5.99 14.31 -12.79
N THR A 245 5.54 13.61 -13.83
CA THR A 245 4.92 14.21 -15.02
C THR A 245 3.48 13.75 -15.24
N TYR A 246 3.03 12.70 -14.53
CA TYR A 246 1.75 12.02 -14.75
C TYR A 246 1.58 11.37 -16.13
N GLU A 247 2.66 11.30 -16.93
CA GLU A 247 2.64 10.72 -18.28
C GLU A 247 2.90 9.20 -18.22
N CYS A 248 1.95 8.44 -17.67
CA CYS A 248 2.09 6.99 -17.50
C CYS A 248 2.40 6.27 -18.82
N VAL A 249 3.50 5.50 -18.82
CA VAL A 249 3.89 4.60 -19.91
C VAL A 249 3.93 3.17 -19.38
N ARG A 250 2.87 2.40 -19.65
CA ARG A 250 2.79 1.01 -19.21
C ARG A 250 3.88 0.13 -19.81
N ASN A 251 4.44 -0.73 -18.96
CA ASN A 251 5.26 -1.85 -19.40
C ASN A 251 4.38 -2.86 -20.14
N LYS A 252 4.90 -3.40 -21.25
CA LYS A 252 4.22 -4.45 -22.02
C LYS A 252 4.33 -5.82 -21.34
#